data_AF-A0A929DL17-F1
#
_entry.id   AF-A0A929DL17-F1
#
_cell.length_a   1.000
_cell.length_b   1.000
_cell.length_c   1.000
_cell.angle_alpha   90.00
_cell.angle_beta   90.00
_cell.angle_gamma   90.00
#
_symmetry.space_group_name_H-M   'P 1'
#
loop_
_entity.id
_entity.type
_entity.pdbx_description
1 polymer ?
#
loop_
_entity_poly.entity_id
_entity_poly.type
_entity_poly.pdbx_seq_one_letter_code
_entity_poly.pdbx_strand_id
1 'polypeptide(L)' 'LESGGDRGDWGERIAISMACHSAVRAGQVLADDEMRALLRQLEQVAIPHSCPHGRPTMIHLSLGQLAREFGRA' A
#
# COMPACT_ATOMS: atom_id res chain seq x y z
N LEU A 1 35.44 -5.95 -13.23
CA LEU A 1 34.27 -6.74 -13.69
C LEU A 1 33.82 -7.58 -12.50
N GLU A 2 33.08 -6.95 -11.59
CA GLU A 2 32.63 -7.59 -10.35
C GLU A 2 31.33 -8.33 -10.65
N SER A 3 31.44 -9.62 -10.95
CA SER A 3 30.30 -10.53 -11.01
C SER A 3 29.86 -10.87 -9.59
N GLY A 4 29.14 -9.95 -8.94
CA GLY A 4 28.50 -10.12 -7.64
C GLY A 4 27.00 -10.41 -7.81
N GLY A 5 26.66 -11.66 -8.15
CA GLY A 5 25.27 -12.07 -8.38
C GLY A 5 24.39 -11.99 -7.13
N ASP A 6 23.33 -11.19 -7.21
CA ASP A 6 21.93 -11.68 -7.29
C ASP A 6 21.49 -12.74 -6.25
N ARG A 7 21.83 -12.55 -4.97
CA ARG A 7 21.22 -13.34 -3.86
C ARG A 7 20.38 -12.51 -2.90
N GLY A 8 20.66 -11.21 -2.78
CA GLY A 8 19.83 -10.28 -2.00
C GLY A 8 18.51 -9.92 -2.72
N ASP A 9 18.54 -9.83 -4.05
CA ASP A 9 17.41 -9.40 -4.88
C ASP A 9 16.31 -10.47 -4.98
N TRP A 10 16.65 -11.75 -5.11
CA TRP A 10 15.65 -12.79 -5.32
C TRP A 10 14.70 -13.00 -4.13
N GLY A 11 15.24 -12.97 -2.90
CA GLY A 11 14.45 -13.08 -1.68
C GLY A 11 13.48 -11.90 -1.51
N GLU A 12 13.97 -10.69 -1.77
CA GLU A 12 13.16 -9.48 -1.76
C GLU A 12 12.07 -9.53 -2.83
N ARG A 13 12.40 -9.93 -4.07
CA ARG A 13 11.42 -10.08 -5.16
C ARG A 13 10.32 -11.09 -4.84
N ILE A 14 10.65 -12.20 -4.19
CA ILE A 14 9.65 -13.16 -3.73
C ILE A 14 8.77 -12.54 -2.64
N ALA A 15 9.35 -11.88 -1.65
CA ALA A 15 8.58 -11.23 -0.59
C ALA A 15 7.61 -10.17 -1.16
N ILE A 16 8.08 -9.37 -2.12
CA ILE A 16 7.28 -8.38 -2.85
C ILE A 16 6.12 -9.05 -3.60
N SER A 17 6.39 -10.16 -4.31
CA SER A 17 5.37 -10.94 -5.02
C SER A 17 4.34 -11.53 -4.05
N MET A 18 4.78 -12.19 -2.99
CA MET A 18 3.90 -12.77 -1.96
C MET A 18 3.03 -11.71 -1.30
N ALA A 19 3.59 -10.55 -0.94
CA ALA A 19 2.84 -9.45 -0.36
C ALA A 19 1.75 -8.93 -1.31
N CYS A 20 2.05 -8.77 -2.60
CA CYS A 20 1.06 -8.34 -3.59
C CYS A 20 -0.02 -9.40 -3.82
N HIS A 21 0.36 -10.67 -3.85
CA HIS A 21 -0.57 -11.78 -4.13
C HIS A 21 -1.50 -12.12 -2.96
N SER A 22 -1.05 -11.91 -1.71
CA SER A 22 -1.82 -12.14 -0.49
C SER A 22 -2.60 -10.92 0.03
N ALA A 23 -2.34 -9.73 -0.51
CA ALA A 23 -3.02 -8.51 -0.08
C ALA A 23 -4.54 -8.53 -0.37
N VAL A 24 -5.28 -7.80 0.45
CA VAL A 24 -6.68 -7.43 0.18
C VAL A 24 -6.79 -6.81 -1.20
N ARG A 25 -7.78 -7.24 -1.98
CA ARG A 25 -7.97 -6.81 -3.38
C ARG A 25 -9.15 -5.86 -3.54
N ALA A 26 -9.13 -5.10 -4.64
CA ALA A 26 -10.26 -4.29 -5.04
C ALA A 26 -11.52 -5.15 -5.18
N GLY A 27 -12.63 -4.68 -4.61
CA GLY A 27 -13.91 -5.39 -4.62
C GLY A 27 -14.07 -6.47 -3.54
N GLN A 28 -13.03 -6.76 -2.76
CA GLN A 28 -13.17 -7.63 -1.58
C GLN A 28 -13.98 -6.91 -0.51
N VAL A 29 -15.09 -7.54 -0.09
CA VAL A 29 -15.90 -7.05 1.03
C VAL A 29 -15.14 -7.34 2.33
N LEU A 30 -15.06 -6.33 3.19
CA LEU A 30 -14.46 -6.43 4.51
C LEU A 30 -15.47 -6.01 5.56
N ALA A 31 -15.45 -6.67 6.71
CA ALA A 31 -16.12 -6.19 7.90
C ALA A 31 -15.38 -4.98 8.50
N ASP A 32 -16.08 -4.15 9.25
CA ASP A 32 -15.54 -2.92 9.86
C ASP A 32 -14.31 -3.17 10.75
N ASP A 33 -14.28 -4.31 11.45
CA ASP A 33 -13.17 -4.70 12.31
C ASP A 33 -11.93 -5.11 11.50
N GLU A 34 -12.11 -5.79 10.36
CA GLU A 34 -11.04 -6.10 9.40
C GLU A 34 -10.46 -4.82 8.80
N MET A 35 -11.31 -3.87 8.38
CA MET A 35 -10.88 -2.56 7.87
C MET A 35 -10.03 -1.81 8.89
N ARG A 36 -10.50 -1.75 10.16
CA ARG A 36 -9.76 -1.10 11.24
C ARG A 36 -8.46 -1.83 11.57
N ALA A 37 -8.43 -3.15 11.48
CA ALA A 37 -7.22 -3.94 11.68
C ALA A 37 -6.16 -3.64 10.61
N LEU A 38 -6.57 -3.53 9.34
CA LEU A 38 -5.68 -3.15 8.23
C LEU A 38 -5.04 -1.78 8.45
N LEU A 39 -5.82 -0.79 8.90
CA LEU A 39 -5.30 0.54 9.21
C LEU A 39 -4.29 0.51 10.36
N ARG A 40 -4.60 -0.22 11.45
CA ARG A 40 -3.66 -0.38 12.58
C ARG A 40 -2.37 -1.11 12.19
N GLN A 41 -2.44 -2.05 11.25
CA GLN A 41 -1.26 -2.71 10.71
C GLN A 41 -0.42 -1.73 9.89
N LEU A 42 -1.06 -0.92 9.02
CA LEU A 42 -0.40 0.07 8.20
C LEU A 42 0.36 1.11 9.05
N GLU A 43 -0.23 1.56 10.16
CA GLU A 43 0.39 2.51 11.11
C GLU A 43 1.70 1.98 11.73
N GLN A 44 1.91 0.66 11.79
CA GLN A 44 3.10 0.04 12.35
C GLN A 44 4.22 -0.17 11.33
N VAL A 45 3.94 0.04 10.04
CA VAL A 45 4.92 -0.14 8.96
C VAL A 45 5.87 1.05 8.90
N ALA A 46 7.17 0.79 8.71
CA ALA A 46 8.20 1.85 8.63
C ALA A 46 7.99 2.83 7.46
N ILE A 47 7.46 2.35 6.33
CA ILE A 47 7.19 3.15 5.12
C ILE A 47 5.70 2.96 4.74
N PRO A 48 4.77 3.62 5.45
CA PRO A 48 3.34 3.32 5.31
C PRO A 48 2.70 3.96 4.08
N HIS A 49 3.39 4.86 3.38
CA HIS A 49 2.86 5.67 2.28
C HIS A 49 3.11 5.08 0.89
N SER A 50 3.84 3.97 0.79
CA SER A 50 4.19 3.32 -0.47
C SER A 50 4.15 1.80 -0.32
N CYS A 51 3.58 1.09 -1.29
CA CYS A 51 3.68 -0.36 -1.34
C CYS A 51 5.08 -0.78 -1.84
N PRO A 52 5.47 -2.05 -1.70
CA PRO A 52 6.79 -2.51 -2.15
C PRO A 52 7.04 -2.37 -3.67
N HIS A 53 6.00 -2.14 -4.47
CA HIS A 53 6.11 -1.83 -5.91
C HIS A 53 6.10 -0.32 -6.23
N GLY A 54 6.04 0.55 -5.21
CA GLY A 54 6.05 2.01 -5.39
C GLY A 54 4.67 2.67 -5.57
N ARG A 55 3.56 1.94 -5.44
CA ARG A 55 2.22 2.55 -5.51
C ARG A 55 1.89 3.25 -4.18
N PRO A 56 1.29 4.45 -4.20
CA PRO A 56 0.83 5.08 -2.97
C PRO A 56 -0.27 4.24 -2.31
N THR A 57 -0.20 4.11 -0.99
CA THR A 57 -1.19 3.37 -0.18
C THR A 57 -2.37 4.24 0.25
N MET A 58 -2.16 5.57 0.32
CA MET A 58 -3.14 6.54 0.79
C MET A 58 -3.05 7.83 -0.03
N ILE A 59 -4.17 8.57 -0.11
CA ILE A 59 -4.23 9.92 -0.65
C ILE A 59 -4.89 10.83 0.40
N HIS A 60 -4.47 12.09 0.44
CA HIS A 60 -5.11 13.10 1.29
C HIS A 60 -6.05 13.96 0.43
N LEU A 61 -7.34 13.94 0.77
CA LEU A 61 -8.36 14.79 0.16
C LEU A 61 -8.85 15.77 1.21
N SER A 62 -8.43 17.02 1.11
CA SER A 62 -8.89 18.09 2.01
C SER A 62 -10.35 18.44 1.76
N LEU A 63 -11.01 19.04 2.75
CA LEU A 63 -12.41 19.48 2.62
C LEU A 63 -12.60 20.47 1.47
N GLY A 64 -11.64 21.38 1.24
CA GLY A 64 -11.70 22.33 0.13
C GLY A 64 -11.51 21.66 -1.25
N GLN A 65 -10.63 20.66 -1.34
CA GLN A 65 -10.51 19.84 -2.56
C GLN A 65 -11.83 19.11 -2.82
N LEU A 66 -12.40 18.46 -1.81
CA LEU A 66 -13.67 17.77 -1.94
C LEU A 66 -14.79 18.74 -2.37
N ALA A 67 -14.92 19.90 -1.73
CA ALA A 67 -15.94 20.89 -2.11
C ALA A 67 -15.81 21.31 -3.59
N ARG A 68 -14.58 21.53 -4.07
CA ARG A 68 -14.32 21.87 -5.48
C ARG A 68 -14.72 20.76 -6.44
N GLU A 69 -14.40 19.50 -6.15
CA GLU A 69 -14.80 18.36 -7.00
C GLU A 69 -16.32 18.21 -7.13
N PHE A 70 -17.08 18.72 -6.15
CA PHE A 70 -18.55 18.76 -6.17
C PHE A 70 -19.13 20.12 -6.60
N GLY A 71 -18.31 21.06 -7.09
CA GLY A 71 -18.77 22.39 -7.55
C GLY A 71 -19.28 23.32 -6.44
N ARG A 72 -18.78 23.14 -5.20
CA ARG A 72 -19.20 23.87 -3.99
C ARG A 72 -18.12 24.80 -3.44
N ALA A 73 -17.14 25.17 -4.26
CA ALA A 73 -16.01 26.02 -3.89
C ALA A 73 -16.36 27.51 -3.91
#